data_AF-A0A1R3U431-F1
#
_entry.id   AF-A0A1R3U431-F1
#
_cell.length_a   1.000
_cell.length_b   1.000
_cell.length_c   1.000
_cell.angle_alpha   90.00
_cell.angle_beta   90.00
_cell.angle_gamma   90.00
#
_symmetry.space_group_name_H-M   'P 1'
#
loop_
_entity.id
_entity.type
_entity.pdbx_description
1 polymer ?
#
loop_
_entity_poly.entity_id
_entity_poly.type
_entity_poly.pdbx_seq_one_letter_code
_entity_poly.pdbx_strand_id
1 'polypeptide(L)'
;MVNRQKTHIYKRYKETGYRPIEPPRIEHPSGELLDISLEIVARVERLGRALHPETAAQLARTVRIMNTYYSNLIEGHNTRPREIEQALQGIKPEDDRRDLKIEAVAHYRVQQEIDEREAAGTLPDPASLEFIRYLHRAFYDGATVKMLTIVGNHHSFVMTPGEWRRGEEQDVEVGRHLPPASDRVPDFMAYFHQRFAFQPAPEEAMMAVGRSRSARLFAMATAHHRFNYIHPFPDGNGRVSRLMSHAMAQAAGVGAHGLWSVSRGLARGLAGGPEGRAEYKQHMAWADEPRQGDRDGRGNLSFKGLELFTSWFLRVCLDQLEYMDSLFDLKTLGGRLKRYVYRQETLPDECAPLLQEALVRGEFERGEASRITGLPDRSARRVLKALTDEGLLASVTEKGPVSLRFPVQALDTLFPRLYPEDV
;
A
#
# COMPACT_ATOMS: atom_id res chain seq x y z
N MET A 1 1.16 40.37 -2.08
CA MET A 1 1.66 39.99 -0.73
C MET A 1 2.26 38.58 -0.69
N VAL A 2 1.67 37.58 -1.37
CA VAL A 2 2.16 36.18 -1.45
C VAL A 2 3.64 36.07 -1.89
N ASN A 3 4.09 36.85 -2.89
CA ASN A 3 5.45 36.75 -3.42
C ASN A 3 6.55 37.24 -2.45
N ARG A 4 6.24 38.21 -1.59
CA ARG A 4 7.19 38.69 -0.55
C ARG A 4 7.32 37.68 0.60
N GLN A 5 6.25 36.98 0.94
CA GLN A 5 6.25 35.91 1.94
C GLN A 5 7.06 34.69 1.46
N LYS A 6 6.88 34.29 0.18
CA LYS A 6 7.66 33.22 -0.48
C LYS A 6 9.17 33.51 -0.45
N THR A 7 9.58 34.72 -0.82
CA THR A 7 10.99 35.15 -0.79
C THR A 7 11.57 35.18 0.63
N HIS A 8 10.76 35.54 1.64
CA HIS A 8 11.18 35.60 3.03
C HIS A 8 11.40 34.21 3.65
N ILE A 9 10.55 33.23 3.34
CA ILE A 9 10.71 31.84 3.82
C ILE A 9 12.00 31.24 3.25
N TYR A 10 12.23 31.39 1.94
CA TYR A 10 13.46 30.94 1.28
C TYR A 10 14.72 31.64 1.81
N LYS A 11 14.66 32.96 2.08
CA LYS A 11 15.77 33.68 2.74
C LYS A 11 16.01 33.21 4.17
N ARG A 12 14.96 32.95 4.96
CA ARG A 12 15.08 32.44 6.33
C ARG A 12 15.77 31.08 6.36
N TYR A 13 15.47 30.18 5.41
CA TYR A 13 16.14 28.89 5.28
C TYR A 13 17.64 28.99 4.95
N LYS A 14 18.07 30.07 4.26
CA LYS A 14 19.50 30.36 4.02
C LYS A 14 20.20 31.01 5.22
N GLU A 15 19.47 31.78 6.05
CA GLU A 15 20.06 32.65 7.09
C GLU A 15 20.01 32.07 8.52
N THR A 16 19.06 31.16 8.81
CA THR A 16 19.00 30.47 10.11
C THR A 16 19.50 29.04 9.93
N GLY A 17 20.55 28.64 10.64
CA GLY A 17 21.17 27.31 10.53
C GLY A 17 20.14 26.19 10.35
N TYR A 18 20.38 25.35 9.33
CA TYR A 18 19.59 24.20 8.89
C TYR A 18 18.83 23.53 10.04
N ARG A 19 17.50 23.63 10.03
CA ARG A 19 16.63 22.79 10.88
C ARG A 19 15.76 21.93 9.95
N PRO A 20 16.05 20.63 9.86
CA PRO A 20 15.36 19.70 8.95
C PRO A 20 13.92 19.49 9.40
N ILE A 21 13.20 18.54 8.78
CA ILE A 21 11.85 18.02 9.08
C ILE A 21 11.60 17.66 10.57
N GLU A 22 11.76 18.61 11.48
CA GLU A 22 11.75 18.45 12.93
C GLU A 22 10.40 18.84 13.53
N PRO A 23 9.80 18.00 14.39
CA PRO A 23 10.29 16.68 14.80
C PRO A 23 10.07 15.65 13.69
N PRO A 24 11.00 14.70 13.43
CA PRO A 24 10.84 13.78 12.31
C PRO A 24 9.92 12.62 12.67
N ARG A 25 9.99 12.10 13.90
CA ARG A 25 9.23 10.95 14.36
C ARG A 25 8.74 11.11 15.79
N ILE A 26 7.78 10.28 16.19
CA ILE A 26 7.37 10.14 17.59
C ILE A 26 8.44 9.31 18.33
N GLU A 27 9.24 9.94 19.16
CA GLU A 27 10.33 9.28 19.93
C GLU A 27 9.88 8.81 21.31
N HIS A 28 8.92 9.52 21.91
CA HIS A 28 8.38 9.24 23.23
C HIS A 28 6.85 9.11 23.16
N PRO A 29 6.33 8.01 22.58
CA PRO A 29 4.89 7.77 22.50
C PRO A 29 4.29 7.60 23.90
N SER A 30 3.06 8.07 24.10
CA SER A 30 2.34 7.95 25.37
C SER A 30 0.85 7.69 25.16
N GLY A 31 0.20 7.17 26.21
CA GLY A 31 -1.25 6.94 26.24
C GLY A 31 -1.75 6.16 25.03
N GLU A 32 -2.72 6.76 24.34
CA GLU A 32 -3.44 6.19 23.20
C GLU A 32 -2.54 5.59 22.10
N LEU A 33 -1.42 6.25 21.76
CA LEU A 33 -0.54 5.76 20.70
C LEU A 33 0.09 4.41 21.05
N LEU A 34 0.44 4.19 22.31
CA LEU A 34 0.97 2.90 22.77
C LEU A 34 -0.10 1.83 22.70
N ASP A 35 -1.32 2.12 23.17
CA ASP A 35 -2.44 1.18 23.16
C ASP A 35 -2.79 0.74 21.73
N ILE A 36 -2.93 1.68 20.79
CA ILE A 36 -3.18 1.36 19.38
C ILE A 36 -2.04 0.52 18.80
N SER A 37 -0.78 0.83 19.14
CA SER A 37 0.36 0.06 18.62
C SER A 37 0.36 -1.39 19.08
N LEU A 38 0.03 -1.64 20.36
CA LEU A 38 -0.08 -2.98 20.92
C LEU A 38 -1.24 -3.74 20.27
N GLU A 39 -2.35 -3.06 20.04
CA GLU A 39 -3.53 -3.61 19.41
C GLU A 39 -3.30 -4.02 17.94
N ILE A 40 -2.58 -3.19 17.17
CA ILE A 40 -2.13 -3.49 15.81
C ILE A 40 -1.26 -4.76 15.81
N VAL A 41 -0.23 -4.79 16.67
CA VAL A 41 0.68 -5.93 16.76
C VAL A 41 -0.08 -7.23 17.08
N ALA A 42 -1.01 -7.17 18.04
CA ALA A 42 -1.82 -8.34 18.42
C ALA A 42 -2.74 -8.83 17.30
N ARG A 43 -3.28 -7.93 16.46
CA ARG A 43 -4.15 -8.31 15.32
C ARG A 43 -3.35 -8.88 14.16
N VAL A 44 -2.20 -8.29 13.82
CA VAL A 44 -1.31 -8.82 12.78
C VAL A 44 -0.94 -10.27 13.07
N GLU A 45 -0.63 -10.62 14.32
CA GLU A 45 -0.26 -12.00 14.70
C GLU A 45 -1.41 -13.02 14.54
N ARG A 46 -2.65 -12.55 14.46
CA ARG A 46 -3.84 -13.39 14.26
C ARG A 46 -4.28 -13.43 12.81
N LEU A 47 -4.07 -12.33 12.07
CA LEU A 47 -4.54 -12.19 10.71
C LEU A 47 -3.98 -13.30 9.82
N GLY A 48 -4.87 -14.09 9.24
CA GLY A 48 -4.51 -15.20 8.37
C GLY A 48 -3.88 -16.41 9.05
N ARG A 49 -3.74 -16.42 10.39
CA ARG A 49 -3.14 -17.55 11.14
C ARG A 49 -3.89 -18.87 10.94
N ALA A 50 -5.20 -18.81 10.71
CA ALA A 50 -6.03 -19.98 10.46
C ALA A 50 -5.99 -20.45 8.99
N LEU A 51 -5.45 -19.64 8.07
CA LEU A 51 -5.42 -19.95 6.65
C LEU A 51 -4.25 -20.87 6.32
N HIS A 52 -4.46 -21.77 5.36
CA HIS A 52 -3.35 -22.46 4.73
C HIS A 52 -2.45 -21.44 3.99
N PRO A 53 -1.11 -21.60 3.98
CA PRO A 53 -0.20 -20.67 3.31
C PRO A 53 -0.55 -20.39 1.84
N GLU A 54 -0.93 -21.43 1.09
CA GLU A 54 -1.37 -21.28 -0.30
C GLU A 54 -2.63 -20.41 -0.42
N THR A 55 -3.64 -20.64 0.43
CA THR A 55 -4.85 -19.79 0.48
C THR A 55 -4.50 -18.34 0.82
N ALA A 56 -3.62 -18.14 1.80
CA ALA A 56 -3.18 -16.81 2.22
C ALA A 56 -2.46 -16.08 1.07
N ALA A 57 -1.61 -16.77 0.30
CA ALA A 57 -0.94 -16.20 -0.86
C ALA A 57 -1.93 -15.72 -1.94
N GLN A 58 -3.00 -16.49 -2.19
CA GLN A 58 -4.04 -16.11 -3.14
C GLN A 58 -4.88 -14.93 -2.66
N LEU A 59 -5.15 -14.84 -1.35
CA LEU A 59 -5.80 -13.67 -0.76
C LEU A 59 -4.90 -12.43 -0.80
N ALA A 60 -3.61 -12.57 -0.52
CA ALA A 60 -2.63 -11.48 -0.63
C ALA A 60 -2.56 -10.93 -2.06
N ARG A 61 -2.69 -11.78 -3.10
CA ARG A 61 -2.83 -11.33 -4.49
C ARG A 61 -4.06 -10.44 -4.69
N THR A 62 -5.21 -10.80 -4.12
CA THR A 62 -6.43 -9.98 -4.17
C THR A 62 -6.23 -8.64 -3.44
N VAL A 63 -5.60 -8.66 -2.26
CA VAL A 63 -5.27 -7.44 -1.49
C VAL A 63 -4.31 -6.54 -2.28
N ARG A 64 -3.39 -7.10 -3.05
CA ARG A 64 -2.47 -6.33 -3.91
C ARG A 64 -3.18 -5.60 -5.04
N ILE A 65 -4.17 -6.23 -5.68
CA ILE A 65 -5.04 -5.57 -6.68
C ILE A 65 -5.79 -4.42 -6.02
N MET A 66 -6.35 -4.67 -4.83
CA MET A 66 -7.03 -3.65 -4.03
C MET A 66 -6.11 -2.48 -3.67
N ASN A 67 -4.89 -2.75 -3.19
CA ASN A 67 -3.93 -1.70 -2.86
C ASN A 67 -3.54 -0.88 -4.09
N THR A 68 -3.35 -1.54 -5.25
CA THR A 68 -3.08 -0.89 -6.53
C THR A 68 -4.21 0.03 -6.95
N TYR A 69 -5.45 -0.42 -6.81
CA TYR A 69 -6.64 0.40 -7.08
C TYR A 69 -6.67 1.65 -6.20
N TYR A 70 -6.64 1.51 -4.86
CA TYR A 70 -6.79 2.66 -3.97
C TYR A 70 -5.57 3.59 -3.97
N SER A 71 -4.36 3.06 -4.14
CA SER A 71 -3.15 3.87 -4.25
C SER A 71 -3.24 4.80 -5.47
N ASN A 72 -3.70 4.30 -6.62
CA ASN A 72 -3.90 5.13 -7.80
C ASN A 72 -5.14 6.04 -7.68
N LEU A 73 -6.21 5.58 -7.03
CA LEU A 73 -7.41 6.38 -6.81
C LEU A 73 -7.13 7.67 -6.01
N ILE A 74 -6.22 7.64 -5.04
CA ILE A 74 -5.80 8.82 -4.25
C ILE A 74 -5.22 9.91 -5.17
N GLU A 75 -4.54 9.52 -6.25
CA GLU A 75 -3.98 10.43 -7.27
C GLU A 75 -5.02 10.80 -8.35
N GLY A 76 -6.27 10.36 -8.23
CA GLY A 76 -7.34 10.61 -9.20
C GLY A 76 -7.42 9.58 -10.34
N HIS A 77 -6.59 8.54 -10.31
CA HIS A 77 -6.55 7.51 -11.34
C HIS A 77 -7.52 6.37 -11.03
N ASN A 78 -8.64 6.30 -11.75
CA ASN A 78 -9.70 5.33 -11.50
C ASN A 78 -9.61 4.08 -12.39
N THR A 79 -8.50 3.34 -12.36
CA THR A 79 -8.35 2.07 -13.10
C THR A 79 -9.02 0.94 -12.34
N ARG A 80 -10.17 0.45 -12.80
CA ARG A 80 -10.99 -0.53 -12.08
C ARG A 80 -10.23 -1.87 -11.89
N PRO A 81 -10.51 -2.67 -10.84
CA PRO A 81 -9.85 -3.94 -10.57
C PRO A 81 -9.86 -4.91 -11.76
N ARG A 82 -10.98 -4.97 -12.50
CA ARG A 82 -11.07 -5.75 -13.74
C ARG A 82 -10.03 -5.32 -14.78
N GLU A 83 -9.88 -4.01 -14.96
CA GLU A 83 -8.91 -3.44 -15.89
C GLU A 83 -7.47 -3.71 -15.43
N ILE A 84 -7.21 -3.73 -14.11
CA ILE A 84 -5.91 -4.10 -13.54
C ILE A 84 -5.60 -5.56 -13.85
N GLU A 85 -6.53 -6.50 -13.59
CA GLU A 85 -6.32 -7.93 -13.91
C GLU A 85 -6.09 -8.17 -15.40
N GLN A 86 -6.87 -7.52 -16.27
CA GLN A 86 -6.69 -7.62 -17.72
C GLN A 86 -5.32 -7.08 -18.16
N ALA A 87 -4.89 -5.95 -17.60
CA ALA A 87 -3.58 -5.38 -17.90
C ALA A 87 -2.43 -6.30 -17.43
N LEU A 88 -2.58 -6.95 -16.26
CA LEU A 88 -1.62 -7.96 -15.77
C LEU A 88 -1.56 -9.20 -16.66
N GLN A 89 -2.64 -9.55 -17.35
CA GLN A 89 -2.70 -10.63 -18.33
C GLN A 89 -2.17 -10.22 -19.72
N GLY A 90 -1.69 -8.97 -19.88
CA GLY A 90 -1.19 -8.47 -21.15
C GLY A 90 -2.27 -8.17 -22.18
N ILE A 91 -3.55 -8.09 -21.76
CA ILE A 91 -4.66 -7.71 -22.64
C ILE A 91 -4.49 -6.24 -22.98
N LYS A 92 -4.34 -5.95 -24.28
CA LYS A 92 -4.08 -4.59 -24.76
C LYS A 92 -5.31 -3.70 -24.52
N PRO A 93 -5.11 -2.46 -24.05
CA PRO A 93 -6.21 -1.50 -23.94
C PRO A 93 -6.76 -1.12 -25.31
N GLU A 94 -8.08 -1.04 -25.40
CA GLU A 94 -8.80 -0.51 -26.55
C GLU A 94 -8.97 1.02 -26.48
N ASP A 95 -8.54 1.65 -25.38
CA ASP A 95 -8.83 3.05 -25.02
C ASP A 95 -7.58 3.91 -24.78
N ASP A 96 -7.78 5.23 -24.71
CA ASP A 96 -6.76 6.24 -24.38
C ASP A 96 -6.21 6.12 -22.93
N ARG A 97 -6.70 5.15 -22.15
CA ARG A 97 -6.33 4.92 -20.74
C ARG A 97 -5.10 4.03 -20.59
N ARG A 98 -4.34 3.83 -21.68
CA ARG A 98 -3.13 3.02 -21.72
C ARG A 98 -2.12 3.40 -20.62
N ASP A 99 -1.88 4.69 -20.44
CA ASP A 99 -0.93 5.21 -19.45
C ASP A 99 -1.34 4.78 -18.01
N LEU A 100 -2.63 4.90 -17.67
CA LEU A 100 -3.16 4.50 -16.36
C LEU A 100 -3.05 2.99 -16.08
N LYS A 101 -3.14 2.16 -17.12
CA LYS A 101 -2.98 0.71 -17.01
C LYS A 101 -1.52 0.32 -16.82
N ILE A 102 -0.58 1.02 -17.48
CA ILE A 102 0.87 0.85 -17.26
C ILE A 102 1.22 1.15 -15.80
N GLU A 103 0.75 2.27 -15.25
CA GLU A 103 0.98 2.63 -13.85
C GLU A 103 0.40 1.60 -12.87
N ALA A 104 -0.81 1.09 -13.14
CA ALA A 104 -1.42 0.08 -12.30
C ALA A 104 -0.62 -1.23 -12.29
N VAL A 105 -0.17 -1.69 -13.46
CA VAL A 105 0.68 -2.88 -13.58
C VAL A 105 2.01 -2.67 -12.87
N ALA A 106 2.63 -1.50 -13.04
CA ALA A 106 3.91 -1.19 -12.39
C ALA A 106 3.77 -1.16 -10.86
N HIS A 107 2.73 -0.51 -10.33
CA HIS A 107 2.46 -0.51 -8.88
C HIS A 107 2.26 -1.92 -8.34
N TYR A 108 1.45 -2.74 -9.03
CA TYR A 108 1.21 -4.14 -8.64
C TYR A 108 2.54 -4.92 -8.61
N ARG A 109 3.36 -4.81 -9.66
CA ARG A 109 4.63 -5.52 -9.78
C ARG A 109 5.61 -5.12 -8.68
N VAL A 110 5.75 -3.82 -8.42
CA VAL A 110 6.67 -3.32 -7.38
C VAL A 110 6.24 -3.82 -6.00
N GLN A 111 4.94 -3.81 -5.68
CA GLN A 111 4.46 -4.37 -4.42
C GLN A 111 4.71 -5.88 -4.33
N GLN A 112 4.46 -6.63 -5.41
CA GLN A 112 4.74 -8.07 -5.45
C GLN A 112 6.21 -8.34 -5.15
N GLU A 113 7.11 -7.58 -5.74
CA GLU A 113 8.55 -7.74 -5.50
C GLU A 113 8.94 -7.40 -4.05
N ILE A 114 8.32 -6.39 -3.43
CA ILE A 114 8.50 -6.12 -2.00
C ILE A 114 8.11 -7.35 -1.17
N ASP A 115 6.95 -7.95 -1.45
CA ASP A 115 6.45 -9.13 -0.75
C ASP A 115 7.40 -10.34 -0.94
N GLU A 116 7.89 -10.56 -2.16
CA GLU A 116 8.83 -11.64 -2.50
C GLU A 116 10.20 -11.45 -1.82
N ARG A 117 10.74 -10.23 -1.83
CA ARG A 117 12.00 -9.92 -1.15
C ARG A 117 11.89 -10.09 0.37
N GLU A 118 10.76 -9.71 0.96
CA GLU A 118 10.50 -9.95 2.39
C GLU A 118 10.42 -11.44 2.69
N ALA A 119 9.66 -12.22 1.91
CA ALA A 119 9.55 -13.66 2.09
C ALA A 119 10.90 -14.38 1.95
N ALA A 120 11.80 -13.86 1.11
CA ALA A 120 13.17 -14.34 0.95
C ALA A 120 14.16 -13.81 2.01
N GLY A 121 13.74 -12.90 2.90
CA GLY A 121 14.62 -12.25 3.89
C GLY A 121 15.67 -11.30 3.28
N THR A 122 15.38 -10.77 2.09
CA THR A 122 16.28 -9.92 1.28
C THR A 122 15.74 -8.51 1.06
N LEU A 123 14.66 -8.12 1.74
CA LEU A 123 14.11 -6.77 1.65
C LEU A 123 15.14 -5.75 2.18
N PRO A 124 15.59 -4.78 1.35
CA PRO A 124 16.48 -3.71 1.82
C PRO A 124 15.81 -2.84 2.88
N ASP A 125 16.59 -2.03 3.59
CA ASP A 125 16.02 -1.03 4.51
C ASP A 125 15.04 -0.11 3.74
N PRO A 126 13.74 -0.10 4.10
CA PRO A 126 12.74 0.68 3.40
C PRO A 126 12.98 2.19 3.38
N ALA A 127 13.73 2.71 4.35
CA ALA A 127 14.09 4.12 4.46
C ALA A 127 15.46 4.44 3.82
N SER A 128 16.13 3.46 3.19
CA SER A 128 17.38 3.71 2.47
C SER A 128 17.15 4.53 1.20
N LEU A 129 18.09 5.42 0.91
CA LEU A 129 18.03 6.29 -0.27
C LEU A 129 17.98 5.47 -1.56
N GLU A 130 18.76 4.39 -1.62
CA GLU A 130 18.84 3.50 -2.78
C GLU A 130 17.51 2.78 -3.02
N PHE A 131 16.89 2.26 -1.97
CA PHE A 131 15.61 1.57 -2.08
C PHE A 131 14.47 2.53 -2.48
N ILE A 132 14.44 3.74 -1.94
CA ILE A 132 13.44 4.75 -2.33
C ILE A 132 13.60 5.14 -3.81
N ARG A 133 14.83 5.35 -4.29
CA ARG A 133 15.11 5.60 -5.72
C ARG A 133 14.74 4.40 -6.58
N TYR A 134 14.97 3.18 -6.07
CA TYR A 134 14.54 1.95 -6.71
C TYR A 134 13.03 1.90 -6.87
N LEU A 135 12.25 2.15 -5.81
CA LEU A 135 10.79 2.14 -5.86
C LEU A 135 10.26 3.08 -6.94
N HIS A 136 10.78 4.31 -6.99
CA HIS A 136 10.39 5.27 -8.02
C HIS A 136 10.77 4.80 -9.43
N ARG A 137 12.00 4.34 -9.63
CA ARG A 137 12.45 3.83 -10.93
C ARG A 137 11.62 2.64 -11.40
N ALA A 138 11.35 1.69 -10.52
CA ALA A 138 10.60 0.48 -10.82
C ALA A 138 9.11 0.75 -11.09
N PHE A 139 8.55 1.80 -10.47
CA PHE A 139 7.19 2.26 -10.73
C PHE A 139 7.02 2.89 -12.13
N TYR A 140 8.04 3.60 -12.63
CA TYR A 140 8.01 4.16 -13.98
C TYR A 140 8.68 3.27 -15.04
N ASP A 141 8.94 2.00 -14.71
CA ASP A 141 9.45 1.04 -15.68
C ASP A 141 8.39 0.79 -16.79
N GLY A 142 8.79 0.96 -18.05
CA GLY A 142 7.87 0.92 -19.18
C GLY A 142 7.00 2.18 -19.37
N ALA A 143 7.20 3.24 -18.58
CA ALA A 143 6.48 4.50 -18.76
C ALA A 143 6.83 5.17 -20.10
N THR A 144 5.84 5.81 -20.72
CA THR A 144 6.04 6.56 -21.97
C THR A 144 6.68 7.92 -21.68
N VAL A 145 7.29 8.56 -22.69
CA VAL A 145 7.82 9.92 -22.56
C VAL A 145 6.75 10.90 -22.08
N LYS A 146 5.50 10.72 -22.54
CA LYS A 146 4.35 11.52 -22.11
C LYS A 146 4.12 11.42 -20.60
N MET A 147 4.18 10.21 -20.03
CA MET A 147 4.05 9.98 -18.58
C MET A 147 5.21 10.58 -17.79
N LEU A 148 6.41 10.63 -18.37
CA LEU A 148 7.59 11.22 -17.75
C LEU A 148 7.69 12.74 -17.95
N THR A 149 6.79 13.35 -18.74
CA THR A 149 6.83 14.78 -19.01
C THR A 149 6.09 15.53 -17.90
N ILE A 150 6.85 16.29 -17.12
CA ILE A 150 6.33 17.20 -16.11
C ILE A 150 5.98 18.53 -16.78
N VAL A 151 4.77 19.02 -16.53
CA VAL A 151 4.27 20.28 -17.06
C VAL A 151 3.98 21.21 -15.88
N GLY A 152 4.90 22.13 -15.62
CA GLY A 152 4.72 23.22 -14.67
C GLY A 152 4.11 24.46 -15.33
N ASN A 153 3.89 25.51 -14.54
CA ASN A 153 3.30 26.76 -15.04
C ASN A 153 4.21 27.50 -16.05
N HIS A 154 5.53 27.32 -15.94
CA HIS A 154 6.53 28.10 -16.69
C HIS A 154 7.61 27.26 -17.38
N HIS A 155 7.65 25.95 -17.11
CA HIS A 155 8.64 25.03 -17.66
C HIS A 155 7.99 23.67 -17.89
N SER A 156 8.51 22.93 -18.85
CA SER A 156 8.22 21.51 -19.00
C SER A 156 9.53 20.77 -19.21
N PHE A 157 9.67 19.62 -18.55
CA PHE A 157 10.85 18.80 -18.66
C PHE A 157 10.47 17.32 -18.55
N VAL A 158 11.35 16.46 -19.04
CA VAL A 158 11.20 15.01 -18.89
C VAL A 158 11.95 14.60 -17.63
N MET A 159 11.23 14.09 -16.62
CA MET A 159 11.86 13.59 -15.40
C MET A 159 12.60 12.27 -15.66
N THR A 160 13.65 12.02 -14.89
CA THR A 160 14.39 10.75 -14.92
C THR A 160 13.95 9.86 -13.75
N PRO A 161 13.38 8.68 -14.00
CA PRO A 161 12.96 7.79 -12.92
C PRO A 161 14.09 7.40 -11.97
N GLY A 162 13.87 7.61 -10.67
CA GLY A 162 14.83 7.29 -9.61
C GLY A 162 15.81 8.42 -9.31
N GLU A 163 15.69 9.57 -9.97
CA GLU A 163 16.46 10.77 -9.65
C GLU A 163 15.65 11.73 -8.80
N TRP A 164 16.29 12.29 -7.77
CA TRP A 164 15.73 13.44 -7.05
C TRP A 164 15.54 14.62 -7.98
N ARG A 165 14.55 15.46 -7.69
CA ARG A 165 14.45 16.77 -8.34
C ARG A 165 15.67 17.62 -8.03
N ARG A 166 16.13 18.41 -9.00
CA ARG A 166 17.33 19.25 -8.93
C ARG A 166 17.08 20.58 -9.63
N GLY A 167 17.69 21.66 -9.13
CA GLY A 167 17.54 22.98 -9.73
C GLY A 167 16.17 23.62 -9.46
N GLU A 168 16.13 24.95 -9.57
CA GLU A 168 14.90 25.73 -9.35
C GLU A 168 13.81 25.41 -10.39
N GLU A 169 14.19 24.91 -11.57
CA GLU A 169 13.29 24.49 -12.63
C GLU A 169 12.51 23.20 -12.32
N GLN A 170 12.85 22.51 -11.24
CA GLN A 170 12.13 21.31 -10.77
C GLN A 170 11.50 21.52 -9.40
N ASP A 171 11.47 22.75 -8.87
CA ASP A 171 10.73 23.05 -7.65
C ASP A 171 9.22 22.85 -7.86
N VAL A 172 8.60 22.20 -6.86
CA VAL A 172 7.19 21.79 -6.90
C VAL A 172 6.35 22.54 -5.87
N GLU A 173 5.03 22.63 -6.09
CA GLU A 173 4.05 23.14 -5.13
C GLU A 173 2.95 22.08 -4.95
N VAL A 174 2.66 21.69 -3.70
CA VAL A 174 1.74 20.58 -3.38
C VAL A 174 0.55 21.13 -2.61
N GLY A 175 -0.51 21.49 -3.32
CA GLY A 175 -1.67 22.13 -2.72
C GLY A 175 -1.30 23.48 -2.09
N ARG A 176 -1.23 23.55 -0.76
CA ARG A 176 -0.78 24.75 -0.01
C ARG A 176 0.64 24.60 0.55
N HIS A 177 1.23 23.41 0.46
CA HIS A 177 2.56 23.11 0.96
C HIS A 177 3.62 23.49 -0.08
N LEU A 178 4.70 24.08 0.40
CA LEU A 178 5.90 24.35 -0.37
C LEU A 178 7.01 23.43 0.15
N PRO A 179 7.31 22.32 -0.56
CA PRO A 179 8.43 21.45 -0.24
C PRO A 179 9.78 22.21 -0.19
N PRO A 180 10.82 21.62 0.42
CA PRO A 180 12.18 22.18 0.39
C PRO A 180 12.64 22.51 -1.04
N ALA A 181 13.58 23.45 -1.20
CA ALA A 181 14.19 23.69 -2.52
C ALA A 181 14.81 22.39 -3.07
N SER A 182 14.78 22.20 -4.39
CA SER A 182 15.29 20.99 -5.05
C SER A 182 16.76 20.72 -4.72
N ASP A 183 17.57 21.78 -4.66
CA ASP A 183 18.99 21.69 -4.28
C ASP A 183 19.23 21.23 -2.83
N ARG A 184 18.21 21.26 -1.98
CA ARG A 184 18.28 20.80 -0.59
C ARG A 184 17.74 19.38 -0.42
N VAL A 185 17.05 18.82 -1.41
CA VAL A 185 16.46 17.46 -1.33
C VAL A 185 17.48 16.40 -0.91
N PRO A 186 18.71 16.36 -1.45
CA PRO A 186 19.71 15.37 -1.02
C PRO A 186 19.98 15.41 0.50
N ASP A 187 20.14 16.60 1.08
CA ASP A 187 20.40 16.77 2.51
C ASP A 187 19.18 16.36 3.37
N PHE A 188 17.97 16.69 2.92
CA PHE A 188 16.73 16.29 3.59
C PHE A 188 16.52 14.78 3.55
N MET A 189 16.82 14.13 2.42
CA MET A 189 16.71 12.69 2.28
C MET A 189 17.78 11.95 3.08
N ALA A 190 19.03 12.46 3.12
CA ALA A 190 20.06 11.91 3.99
C ALA A 190 19.63 11.98 5.46
N TYR A 191 19.04 13.09 5.87
CA TYR A 191 18.49 13.23 7.22
C TYR A 191 17.30 12.29 7.48
N PHE A 192 16.41 12.15 6.50
CA PHE A 192 15.30 11.21 6.56
C PHE A 192 15.81 9.79 6.81
N HIS A 193 16.82 9.34 6.05
CA HIS A 193 17.42 8.03 6.22
C HIS A 193 17.93 7.82 7.66
N GLN A 194 18.74 8.76 8.18
CA GLN A 194 19.29 8.68 9.55
C GLN A 194 18.21 8.54 10.63
N ARG A 195 17.04 9.17 10.46
CA ARG A 195 15.97 9.16 11.46
C ARG A 195 15.00 7.99 11.30
N PHE A 196 14.90 7.38 10.12
CA PHE A 196 13.90 6.35 9.80
C PHE A 196 14.47 4.97 9.47
N ALA A 197 15.79 4.83 9.36
CA ALA A 197 16.43 3.54 9.13
C ALA A 197 16.03 2.49 10.19
N PHE A 198 15.74 1.28 9.72
CA PHE A 198 15.49 0.10 10.54
C PHE A 198 16.74 -0.78 10.69
N GLN A 199 17.64 -0.69 9.71
CA GLN A 199 18.93 -1.38 9.62
C GLN A 199 20.03 -0.35 9.33
N PRO A 200 20.28 0.61 10.26
CA PRO A 200 21.27 1.65 10.09
C PRO A 200 22.71 1.09 10.08
N ALA A 201 23.64 1.86 9.53
CA ALA A 201 25.06 1.64 9.79
C ALA A 201 25.36 1.76 11.30
N PRO A 202 26.39 1.07 11.85
CA PRO A 202 26.71 1.11 13.27
C PRO A 202 26.83 2.53 13.85
N GLU A 203 27.44 3.45 13.10
CA GLU A 203 27.62 4.86 13.44
C GLU A 203 26.32 5.67 13.48
N GLU A 204 25.27 5.24 12.77
CA GLU A 204 23.96 5.90 12.70
C GLU A 204 22.93 5.30 13.68
N ALA A 205 23.27 4.19 14.34
CA ALA A 205 22.35 3.40 15.15
C ALA A 205 21.66 4.16 16.29
N MET A 206 22.30 5.20 16.83
CA MET A 206 21.74 6.02 17.91
C MET A 206 20.55 6.88 17.47
N MET A 207 20.49 7.28 16.20
CA MET A 207 19.44 8.16 15.67
C MET A 207 18.30 7.39 15.00
N ALA A 208 18.60 6.17 14.56
CA ALA A 208 17.67 5.26 13.90
C ALA A 208 16.52 4.81 14.81
N VAL A 209 15.57 4.09 14.22
CA VAL A 209 14.31 3.71 14.88
C VAL A 209 14.51 2.61 15.93
N GLY A 210 15.52 1.75 15.73
CA GLY A 210 15.75 0.57 16.55
C GLY A 210 14.90 -0.65 16.14
N ARG A 211 14.86 -1.65 17.02
CA ARG A 211 14.26 -2.98 16.73
C ARG A 211 12.83 -3.18 17.24
N SER A 212 12.31 -2.26 18.06
CA SER A 212 10.95 -2.39 18.61
C SER A 212 9.89 -2.29 17.51
N ARG A 213 8.96 -3.26 17.46
CA ARG A 213 7.84 -3.25 16.51
C ARG A 213 6.98 -1.99 16.65
N SER A 214 6.68 -1.56 17.88
CA SER A 214 5.92 -0.33 18.12
C SER A 214 6.69 0.91 17.64
N ALA A 215 8.00 0.99 17.91
CA ALA A 215 8.81 2.11 17.41
C ALA A 215 8.81 2.17 15.87
N ARG A 216 8.90 1.00 15.22
CA ARG A 216 8.82 0.88 13.76
C ARG A 216 7.44 1.23 13.19
N LEU A 217 6.35 0.96 13.92
CA LEU A 217 4.99 1.42 13.55
C LEU A 217 4.87 2.94 13.58
N PHE A 218 5.35 3.59 14.65
CA PHE A 218 5.36 5.06 14.73
C PHE A 218 6.25 5.67 13.64
N ALA A 219 7.40 5.06 13.39
CA ALA A 219 8.30 5.45 12.30
C ALA A 219 7.65 5.29 10.93
N MET A 220 6.92 4.20 10.65
CA MET A 220 6.20 4.01 9.40
C MET A 220 5.19 5.13 9.13
N ALA A 221 4.37 5.49 10.12
CA ALA A 221 3.40 6.57 9.99
C ALA A 221 4.11 7.90 9.75
N THR A 222 5.04 8.27 10.62
CA THR A 222 5.74 9.56 10.52
C THR A 222 6.63 9.66 9.27
N ALA A 223 7.28 8.57 8.83
CA ALA A 223 8.04 8.50 7.58
C ALA A 223 7.14 8.75 6.36
N HIS A 224 5.94 8.18 6.34
CA HIS A 224 4.97 8.42 5.27
C HIS A 224 4.69 9.91 5.11
N HIS A 225 4.46 10.62 6.22
CA HIS A 225 4.26 12.06 6.20
C HIS A 225 5.52 12.81 5.76
N ARG A 226 6.65 12.59 6.46
CA ARG A 226 7.89 13.34 6.22
C ARG A 226 8.46 13.15 4.83
N PHE A 227 8.29 11.97 4.23
CA PHE A 227 8.65 11.74 2.83
C PHE A 227 7.82 12.62 1.87
N ASN A 228 6.50 12.67 2.06
CA ASN A 228 5.62 13.51 1.25
C ASN A 228 5.85 15.01 1.49
N TYR A 229 6.24 15.41 2.70
CA TYR A 229 6.65 16.77 3.02
C TYR A 229 7.92 17.18 2.25
N ILE A 230 8.92 16.30 2.18
CA ILE A 230 10.16 16.54 1.40
C ILE A 230 9.84 16.59 -0.11
N HIS A 231 8.93 15.71 -0.55
CA HIS A 231 8.50 15.59 -1.94
C HIS A 231 9.71 15.47 -2.90
N PRO A 232 10.56 14.44 -2.75
CA PRO A 232 11.90 14.43 -3.34
C PRO A 232 11.93 14.19 -4.86
N PHE A 233 10.85 13.71 -5.47
CA PHE A 233 10.76 13.47 -6.91
C PHE A 233 9.91 14.51 -7.63
N PRO A 234 10.08 14.72 -8.94
CA PRO A 234 9.19 15.58 -9.74
C PRO A 234 7.72 15.12 -9.78
N ASP A 235 7.47 13.80 -9.79
CA ASP A 235 6.14 13.18 -9.70
C ASP A 235 6.24 11.84 -8.96
N GLY A 236 5.11 11.21 -8.62
CA GLY A 236 5.07 9.85 -8.09
C GLY A 236 5.26 9.74 -6.58
N ASN A 237 5.51 10.86 -5.88
CA ASN A 237 5.81 10.87 -4.45
C ASN A 237 4.76 10.15 -3.60
N GLY A 238 3.46 10.40 -3.82
CA GLY A 238 2.40 9.71 -3.06
C GLY A 238 2.40 8.20 -3.25
N ARG A 239 2.62 7.72 -4.49
CA ARG A 239 2.66 6.29 -4.83
C ARG A 239 3.90 5.63 -4.23
N VAL A 240 5.06 6.28 -4.33
CA VAL A 240 6.31 5.82 -3.70
C VAL A 240 6.18 5.80 -2.19
N SER A 241 5.55 6.79 -1.56
CA SER A 241 5.37 6.83 -0.10
C SER A 241 4.50 5.69 0.40
N ARG A 242 3.44 5.31 -0.35
CA ARG A 242 2.57 4.18 -0.01
C ARG A 242 3.28 2.84 -0.19
N LEU A 243 4.07 2.67 -1.25
CA LEU A 243 4.93 1.49 -1.45
C LEU A 243 6.00 1.39 -0.35
N MET A 244 6.62 2.52 0.02
CA MET A 244 7.56 2.60 1.14
C MET A 244 6.89 2.23 2.46
N SER A 245 5.69 2.74 2.75
CA SER A 245 4.93 2.36 3.94
C SER A 245 4.59 0.86 3.97
N HIS A 246 4.27 0.27 2.82
CA HIS A 246 4.08 -1.19 2.71
C HIS A 246 5.37 -1.95 3.03
N ALA A 247 6.50 -1.56 2.46
CA ALA A 247 7.81 -2.16 2.77
C ALA A 247 8.21 -1.97 4.25
N MET A 248 7.93 -0.81 4.84
CA MET A 248 8.13 -0.56 6.28
C MET A 248 7.24 -1.46 7.13
N ALA A 249 5.99 -1.70 6.73
CA ALA A 249 5.11 -2.62 7.43
C ALA A 249 5.66 -4.05 7.42
N GLN A 250 6.12 -4.52 6.25
CA GLN A 250 6.77 -5.82 6.09
C GLN A 250 8.01 -5.94 6.99
N ALA A 251 8.98 -5.02 6.85
CA ALA A 251 10.22 -5.02 7.64
C ALA A 251 10.01 -4.81 9.16
N ALA A 252 8.88 -4.24 9.57
CA ALA A 252 8.49 -4.10 10.97
C ALA A 252 7.83 -5.36 11.55
N GLY A 253 7.59 -6.39 10.74
CA GLY A 253 6.87 -7.59 11.13
C GLY A 253 5.37 -7.34 11.35
N VAL A 254 4.81 -6.31 10.71
CA VAL A 254 3.38 -5.96 10.76
C VAL A 254 2.68 -6.05 9.40
N GLY A 255 3.38 -6.47 8.34
CA GLY A 255 2.82 -6.58 6.99
C GLY A 255 1.89 -7.78 6.77
N ALA A 256 1.82 -8.71 7.72
CA ALA A 256 0.97 -9.91 7.70
C ALA A 256 0.94 -10.63 6.33
N HIS A 257 2.12 -10.83 5.73
CA HIS A 257 2.29 -11.49 4.42
C HIS A 257 1.45 -10.86 3.29
N GLY A 258 1.18 -9.55 3.37
CA GLY A 258 0.40 -8.83 2.36
C GLY A 258 -1.12 -8.99 2.47
N LEU A 259 -1.63 -9.53 3.58
CA LEU A 259 -3.07 -9.69 3.83
C LEU A 259 -3.79 -8.39 4.21
N TRP A 260 -3.08 -7.27 4.30
CA TRP A 260 -3.70 -5.96 4.44
C TRP A 260 -2.86 -4.89 3.75
N SER A 261 -3.43 -3.71 3.55
CA SER A 261 -2.71 -2.54 3.09
C SER A 261 -3.36 -1.27 3.61
N VAL A 262 -2.58 -0.21 3.78
CA VAL A 262 -3.08 1.06 4.32
C VAL A 262 -3.84 1.89 3.29
N SER A 263 -3.56 1.75 1.99
CA SER A 263 -4.05 2.68 0.96
C SER A 263 -5.57 2.72 0.86
N ARG A 264 -6.28 1.59 1.08
CA ARG A 264 -7.74 1.58 1.15
C ARG A 264 -8.26 2.47 2.26
N GLY A 265 -7.63 2.37 3.43
CA GLY A 265 -7.95 3.19 4.59
C GLY A 265 -7.66 4.67 4.36
N LEU A 266 -6.50 5.00 3.76
CA LEU A 266 -6.15 6.38 3.38
C LEU A 266 -7.13 6.98 2.37
N ALA A 267 -7.61 6.18 1.42
CA ALA A 267 -8.55 6.63 0.40
C ALA A 267 -9.97 6.83 0.94
N ARG A 268 -10.40 6.03 1.93
CA ARG A 268 -11.77 6.08 2.49
C ARG A 268 -11.92 6.97 3.73
N GLY A 269 -10.86 7.10 4.53
CA GLY A 269 -10.93 7.63 5.89
C GLY A 269 -11.75 6.76 6.85
N LEU A 270 -11.76 7.15 8.13
CA LEU A 270 -12.46 6.48 9.22
C LEU A 270 -13.96 6.80 9.23
N ALA A 271 -14.35 8.05 8.96
CA ALA A 271 -15.76 8.45 8.91
C ALA A 271 -16.53 7.84 7.71
N GLY A 272 -15.81 7.40 6.68
CA GLY A 272 -16.39 7.00 5.40
C GLY A 272 -17.08 8.15 4.66
N GLY A 273 -17.68 7.84 3.50
CA GLY A 273 -18.37 8.85 2.69
C GLY A 273 -17.46 9.99 2.20
N PRO A 274 -18.03 11.15 1.80
CA PRO A 274 -17.26 12.30 1.36
C PRO A 274 -16.34 12.90 2.44
N GLU A 275 -16.75 12.88 3.71
CA GLU A 275 -15.98 13.40 4.84
C GLU A 275 -14.72 12.56 5.09
N GLY A 276 -14.86 11.24 5.14
CA GLY A 276 -13.73 10.32 5.29
C GLY A 276 -12.68 10.48 4.18
N ARG A 277 -13.12 10.67 2.93
CA ARG A 277 -12.21 10.89 1.78
C ARG A 277 -11.34 12.15 1.92
N ALA A 278 -11.73 13.11 2.76
CA ALA A 278 -10.96 14.33 3.00
C ALA A 278 -9.93 14.18 4.14
N GLU A 279 -10.13 13.21 5.06
CA GLU A 279 -9.34 13.07 6.29
C GLU A 279 -7.84 12.94 6.00
N TYR A 280 -7.44 12.13 5.02
CA TYR A 280 -6.03 11.93 4.72
C TYR A 280 -5.32 13.24 4.38
N LYS A 281 -5.90 14.06 3.49
CA LYS A 281 -5.34 15.35 3.12
C LYS A 281 -5.37 16.35 4.29
N GLN A 282 -6.41 16.30 5.12
CA GLN A 282 -6.55 17.15 6.30
C GLN A 282 -5.48 16.84 7.35
N HIS A 283 -5.27 15.57 7.68
CA HIS A 283 -4.26 15.14 8.63
C HIS A 283 -2.84 15.39 8.13
N MET A 284 -2.59 15.21 6.82
CA MET A 284 -1.31 15.61 6.19
C MET A 284 -1.07 17.11 6.40
N ALA A 285 -2.06 17.96 6.11
CA ALA A 285 -1.94 19.41 6.24
C ALA A 285 -1.72 19.86 7.70
N TRP A 286 -2.35 19.22 8.68
CA TRP A 286 -2.09 19.51 10.10
C TRP A 286 -0.65 19.18 10.52
N ALA A 287 -0.08 18.08 10.01
CA ALA A 287 1.30 17.71 10.29
C ALA A 287 2.34 18.53 9.50
N ASP A 288 1.90 19.32 8.52
CA ASP A 288 2.72 20.31 7.79
C ASP A 288 2.79 21.66 8.51
N GLU A 289 1.91 21.90 9.51
CA GLU A 289 1.84 23.19 10.19
C GLU A 289 3.17 23.55 10.88
N PRO A 290 3.57 24.83 10.85
CA PRO A 290 4.71 25.29 11.65
C PRO A 290 4.48 25.10 13.14
N ARG A 291 5.56 24.97 13.91
CA ARG A 291 5.52 24.91 15.38
C ARG A 291 4.71 26.05 16.00
N GLN A 292 3.70 25.70 16.81
CA GLN A 292 2.76 26.62 17.46
C GLN A 292 3.15 26.92 18.92
N GLY A 293 4.23 27.70 19.09
CA GLY A 293 4.71 28.12 20.41
C GLY A 293 5.42 27.03 21.22
N ASP A 294 5.68 27.31 22.51
CA ASP A 294 6.61 26.50 23.30
C ASP A 294 6.07 25.15 23.77
N ARG A 295 4.75 24.98 23.81
CA ARG A 295 4.10 23.71 24.18
C ARG A 295 4.03 22.73 23.01
N ASP A 296 4.34 23.16 21.79
CA ASP A 296 4.25 22.37 20.57
C ASP A 296 5.59 21.70 20.20
N GLY A 297 6.22 21.08 21.20
CA GLY A 297 7.50 20.39 21.03
C GLY A 297 8.66 21.29 20.63
N ARG A 298 9.64 20.71 19.93
CA ARG A 298 10.83 21.39 19.36
C ARG A 298 10.88 21.12 17.86
N GLY A 299 11.54 22.01 17.12
CA GLY A 299 11.65 21.89 15.67
C GLY A 299 10.99 23.05 14.93
N ASN A 300 10.85 22.90 13.61
CA ASN A 300 10.18 23.85 12.73
C ASN A 300 8.72 23.47 12.46
N LEU A 301 8.36 22.18 12.55
CA LEU A 301 7.02 21.65 12.34
C LEU A 301 6.30 21.38 13.67
N SER A 302 4.97 21.35 13.62
CA SER A 302 4.12 21.08 14.77
C SER A 302 4.29 19.65 15.25
N PHE A 303 4.65 19.48 16.53
CA PHE A 303 4.67 18.17 17.16
C PHE A 303 3.24 17.65 17.36
N LYS A 304 2.32 18.51 17.81
CA LYS A 304 0.91 18.17 17.98
C LYS A 304 0.27 17.76 16.66
N GLY A 305 0.58 18.46 15.57
CA GLY A 305 0.15 18.09 14.22
C GLY A 305 0.64 16.70 13.82
N LEU A 306 1.91 16.39 14.11
CA LEU A 306 2.49 15.07 13.87
C LEU A 306 1.83 13.97 14.73
N GLU A 307 1.52 14.24 15.99
CA GLU A 307 0.81 13.31 16.87
C GLU A 307 -0.61 13.01 16.38
N LEU A 308 -1.35 14.04 15.96
CA LEU A 308 -2.69 13.90 15.39
C LEU A 308 -2.67 13.07 14.10
N PHE A 309 -1.72 13.34 13.20
CA PHE A 309 -1.52 12.53 12.00
C PHE A 309 -1.17 11.07 12.36
N THR A 310 -0.26 10.87 13.31
CA THR A 310 0.19 9.52 13.69
C THR A 310 -0.93 8.70 14.32
N SER A 311 -1.72 9.30 15.23
CA SER A 311 -2.87 8.63 15.85
C SER A 311 -3.90 8.25 14.78
N TRP A 312 -4.26 9.18 13.89
CA TRP A 312 -5.18 8.88 12.79
C TRP A 312 -4.67 7.79 11.86
N PHE A 313 -3.41 7.87 11.42
CA PHE A 313 -2.81 6.88 10.51
C PHE A 313 -2.81 5.48 11.12
N LEU A 314 -2.47 5.34 12.41
CA LEU A 314 -2.50 4.06 13.10
C LEU A 314 -3.93 3.55 13.32
N ARG A 315 -4.89 4.43 13.60
CA ARG A 315 -6.32 4.06 13.64
C ARG A 315 -6.82 3.55 12.30
N VAL A 316 -6.37 4.16 11.20
CA VAL A 316 -6.63 3.68 9.84
C VAL A 316 -6.02 2.29 9.63
N CYS A 317 -4.77 2.06 10.05
CA CYS A 317 -4.17 0.72 10.00
C CYS A 317 -4.99 -0.31 10.79
N LEU A 318 -5.43 0.05 11.99
CA LEU A 318 -6.23 -0.81 12.86
C LEU A 318 -7.59 -1.16 12.23
N ASP A 319 -8.32 -0.17 11.70
CA ASP A 319 -9.58 -0.37 10.98
C ASP A 319 -9.39 -1.31 9.78
N GLN A 320 -8.31 -1.14 9.00
CA GLN A 320 -8.02 -2.04 7.89
C GLN A 320 -7.70 -3.46 8.35
N LEU A 321 -6.95 -3.63 9.44
CA LEU A 321 -6.67 -4.96 10.01
C LEU A 321 -7.96 -5.65 10.49
N GLU A 322 -8.84 -4.94 11.19
CA GLU A 322 -10.16 -5.45 11.62
C GLU A 322 -11.02 -5.86 10.44
N TYR A 323 -11.07 -5.01 9.42
CA TYR A 323 -11.83 -5.30 8.21
C TYR A 323 -11.29 -6.54 7.52
N MET A 324 -9.98 -6.66 7.30
CA MET A 324 -9.37 -7.83 6.65
C MET A 324 -9.52 -9.11 7.47
N ASP A 325 -9.43 -9.04 8.80
CA ASP A 325 -9.65 -10.19 9.68
C ASP A 325 -11.09 -10.72 9.55
N SER A 326 -12.07 -9.82 9.61
CA SER A 326 -13.49 -10.19 9.40
C SER A 326 -13.75 -10.75 8.00
N LEU A 327 -12.99 -10.27 7.02
CA LEU A 327 -13.13 -10.66 5.63
C LEU A 327 -12.46 -12.00 5.35
N PHE A 328 -11.38 -12.36 6.03
CA PHE A 328 -10.65 -13.61 5.78
C PHE A 328 -10.93 -14.71 6.80
N ASP A 329 -11.80 -14.47 7.78
CA ASP A 329 -12.31 -15.51 8.66
C ASP A 329 -12.83 -16.72 7.85
N LEU A 330 -12.27 -17.90 8.13
CA LEU A 330 -12.53 -19.14 7.40
C LEU A 330 -14.02 -19.49 7.31
N LYS A 331 -14.75 -19.31 8.43
CA LYS A 331 -16.16 -19.68 8.50
C LYS A 331 -16.99 -18.76 7.59
N THR A 332 -16.75 -17.46 7.66
CA THR A 332 -17.47 -16.50 6.82
C THR A 332 -17.08 -16.62 5.35
N LEU A 333 -15.81 -16.81 5.02
CA LEU A 333 -15.33 -16.98 3.65
C LEU A 333 -15.86 -18.29 3.03
N GLY A 334 -15.83 -19.39 3.76
CA GLY A 334 -16.43 -20.67 3.34
C GLY A 334 -17.94 -20.53 3.09
N GLY A 335 -18.64 -19.75 3.91
CA GLY A 335 -20.05 -19.40 3.70
C GLY A 335 -20.27 -18.54 2.45
N ARG A 336 -19.37 -17.59 2.15
CA ARG A 336 -19.45 -16.75 0.94
C ARG A 336 -19.15 -17.55 -0.33
N LEU A 337 -18.18 -18.46 -0.32
CA LEU A 337 -17.91 -19.38 -1.44
C LEU A 337 -19.13 -20.25 -1.74
N LYS A 338 -19.75 -20.84 -0.72
CA LYS A 338 -20.97 -21.64 -0.86
C LYS A 338 -22.12 -20.82 -1.45
N ARG A 339 -22.34 -19.59 -0.96
CA ARG A 339 -23.37 -18.69 -1.49
C ARG A 339 -23.09 -18.24 -2.92
N TYR A 340 -21.82 -18.06 -3.31
CA TYR A 340 -21.46 -17.74 -4.69
C TYR A 340 -21.92 -18.86 -5.61
N VAL A 341 -21.56 -20.12 -5.32
CA VAL A 341 -21.99 -21.30 -6.10
C VAL A 341 -23.50 -21.33 -6.27
N TYR A 342 -24.28 -21.20 -5.19
CA TYR A 342 -25.75 -21.27 -5.25
C TYR A 342 -26.44 -20.15 -6.01
N ARG A 343 -25.75 -19.03 -6.23
CA ARG A 343 -26.30 -17.92 -7.03
C ARG A 343 -25.99 -18.07 -8.52
N GLN A 344 -25.04 -18.93 -8.89
CA GLN A 344 -24.66 -19.12 -10.27
C GLN A 344 -25.45 -20.28 -10.87
N GLU A 345 -26.30 -19.99 -11.86
CA GLU A 345 -27.07 -21.02 -12.57
C GLU A 345 -26.17 -22.04 -13.29
N THR A 346 -24.95 -21.63 -13.64
CA THR A 346 -23.96 -22.45 -14.35
C THR A 346 -23.15 -23.37 -13.44
N LEU A 347 -23.17 -23.15 -12.11
CA LEU A 347 -22.38 -23.93 -11.16
C LEU A 347 -23.28 -24.90 -10.38
N PRO A 348 -23.05 -26.22 -10.48
CA PRO A 348 -23.78 -27.18 -9.66
C PRO A 348 -23.39 -27.05 -8.17
N ASP A 349 -24.32 -27.37 -7.26
CA ASP A 349 -24.14 -27.26 -5.80
C ASP A 349 -22.91 -28.04 -5.29
N GLU A 350 -22.57 -29.15 -5.97
CA GLU A 350 -21.41 -30.00 -5.67
C GLU A 350 -20.06 -29.31 -5.93
N CYS A 351 -20.05 -28.09 -6.50
CA CYS A 351 -18.87 -27.24 -6.55
C CYS A 351 -18.44 -26.75 -5.16
N ALA A 352 -19.38 -26.51 -4.24
CA ALA A 352 -19.07 -25.91 -2.94
C ALA A 352 -18.10 -26.74 -2.08
N PRO A 353 -18.22 -28.08 -1.96
CA PRO A 353 -17.25 -28.92 -1.27
C PRO A 353 -15.81 -28.78 -1.80
N LEU A 354 -15.61 -28.67 -3.11
CA LEU A 354 -14.26 -28.49 -3.70
C LEU A 354 -13.63 -27.16 -3.28
N LEU A 355 -14.42 -26.07 -3.28
CA LEU A 355 -13.94 -24.76 -2.84
C LEU A 355 -13.63 -24.74 -1.33
N GLN A 356 -14.43 -25.44 -0.53
CA GLN A 356 -14.18 -25.59 0.91
C GLN A 356 -12.93 -26.43 1.20
N GLU A 357 -12.72 -27.51 0.44
CA GLU A 357 -11.51 -28.32 0.57
C GLU A 357 -10.26 -27.49 0.25
N ALA A 358 -10.25 -26.76 -0.88
CA ALA A 358 -9.13 -25.88 -1.22
C ALA A 358 -8.96 -24.73 -0.21
N LEU A 359 -10.04 -24.19 0.36
CA LEU A 359 -9.95 -23.16 1.40
C LEU A 359 -9.15 -23.65 2.62
N VAL A 360 -9.43 -24.87 3.08
CA VAL A 360 -8.87 -25.45 4.32
C VAL A 360 -7.50 -26.08 4.07
N ARG A 361 -7.34 -26.85 2.99
CA ARG A 361 -6.09 -27.56 2.66
C ARG A 361 -5.14 -26.75 1.79
N GLY A 362 -5.55 -25.57 1.32
CA GLY A 362 -4.81 -24.75 0.35
C GLY A 362 -4.96 -25.24 -1.08
N GLU A 363 -4.74 -26.54 -1.28
CA GLU A 363 -4.84 -27.20 -2.58
C GLU A 363 -5.27 -28.67 -2.42
N PHE A 364 -5.71 -29.27 -3.53
CA PHE A 364 -5.98 -30.70 -3.61
C PHE A 364 -5.67 -31.24 -5.00
N GLU A 365 -5.33 -32.53 -5.06
CA GLU A 365 -5.06 -33.21 -6.33
C GLU A 365 -6.35 -33.39 -7.13
N ARG A 366 -6.30 -33.19 -8.45
CA ARG A 366 -7.49 -33.26 -9.31
C ARG A 366 -8.23 -34.61 -9.21
N GLY A 367 -7.49 -35.69 -8.94
CA GLY A 367 -8.04 -37.03 -8.72
C GLY A 367 -8.88 -37.18 -7.43
N GLU A 368 -8.68 -36.29 -6.44
CA GLU A 368 -9.46 -36.31 -5.20
C GLU A 368 -10.89 -35.76 -5.38
N ALA A 369 -11.21 -35.17 -6.53
CA ALA A 369 -12.51 -34.54 -6.77
C ALA A 369 -13.70 -35.49 -6.54
N SER A 370 -13.57 -36.77 -6.92
CA SER A 370 -14.62 -37.77 -6.67
C SER A 370 -14.82 -38.03 -5.17
N ARG A 371 -13.72 -38.15 -4.41
CA ARG A 371 -13.75 -38.34 -2.95
C ARG A 371 -14.37 -37.14 -2.24
N ILE A 372 -14.01 -35.92 -2.64
CA ILE A 372 -14.46 -34.67 -2.00
C ILE A 372 -15.95 -34.41 -2.29
N THR A 373 -16.38 -34.63 -3.53
CA THR A 373 -17.77 -34.38 -3.94
C THR A 373 -18.72 -35.54 -3.64
N GLY A 374 -18.21 -36.76 -3.46
CA GLY A 374 -19.01 -37.99 -3.37
C GLY A 374 -19.61 -38.44 -4.70
N LEU A 375 -19.24 -37.80 -5.82
CA LEU A 375 -19.76 -38.10 -7.16
C LEU A 375 -18.89 -39.13 -7.90
N PRO A 376 -19.45 -39.89 -8.86
CA PRO A 376 -18.65 -40.71 -9.77
C PRO A 376 -17.63 -39.88 -10.56
N ASP A 377 -16.48 -40.48 -10.90
CA ASP A 377 -15.34 -39.84 -11.58
C ASP A 377 -15.71 -38.88 -12.71
N ARG A 378 -16.57 -39.30 -13.64
CA ARG A 378 -16.97 -38.47 -14.79
C ARG A 378 -17.71 -37.20 -14.34
N SER A 379 -18.60 -37.33 -13.36
CA SER A 379 -19.37 -36.21 -12.82
C SER A 379 -18.48 -35.28 -11.99
N ALA A 380 -17.62 -35.84 -11.14
CA ALA A 380 -16.66 -35.05 -10.34
C ALA A 380 -15.71 -34.23 -11.21
N ARG A 381 -15.21 -34.80 -12.31
CA ARG A 381 -14.38 -34.08 -13.30
C ARG A 381 -15.14 -32.92 -13.95
N ARG A 382 -16.43 -33.08 -14.24
CA ARG A 382 -17.28 -32.02 -14.81
C ARG A 382 -17.46 -30.86 -13.82
N VAL A 383 -17.72 -31.17 -12.54
CA VAL A 383 -17.83 -30.17 -11.47
C VAL A 383 -16.51 -29.41 -11.29
N LEU A 384 -15.39 -30.11 -11.22
CA LEU A 384 -14.06 -29.49 -11.17
C LEU A 384 -13.82 -28.60 -12.39
N LYS A 385 -14.17 -29.07 -13.60
CA LYS A 385 -14.02 -28.29 -14.82
C LYS A 385 -14.82 -26.99 -14.77
N ALA A 386 -16.06 -27.02 -14.27
CA ALA A 386 -16.88 -25.82 -14.12
C ALA A 386 -16.20 -24.76 -13.24
N LEU A 387 -15.59 -25.18 -12.12
CA LEU A 387 -14.84 -24.26 -11.24
C LEU A 387 -13.56 -23.72 -11.89
N THR A 388 -12.86 -24.53 -12.70
CA THR A 388 -11.67 -24.06 -13.42
C THR A 388 -12.01 -23.15 -14.59
N ASP A 389 -13.12 -23.42 -15.29
CA ASP A 389 -13.61 -22.57 -16.38
C ASP A 389 -14.07 -21.20 -15.84
N GLU A 390 -14.72 -21.19 -14.66
CA GLU A 390 -15.10 -19.98 -13.94
C GLU A 390 -13.90 -19.26 -13.30
N GLY A 391 -12.73 -19.90 -13.26
CA GLY A 391 -11.51 -19.35 -12.68
C GLY A 391 -11.50 -19.27 -11.16
N LEU A 392 -12.37 -20.02 -10.47
CA LEU A 392 -12.39 -20.13 -8.99
C LEU A 392 -11.36 -21.13 -8.46
N LEU A 393 -10.95 -22.08 -9.30
CA LEU A 393 -9.85 -23.00 -9.04
C LEU A 393 -8.86 -22.93 -10.20
N ALA A 394 -7.57 -22.94 -9.92
CA ALA A 394 -6.54 -23.07 -10.95
C ALA A 394 -5.34 -23.85 -10.42
N SER A 395 -4.50 -24.30 -11.36
CA SER A 395 -3.21 -24.92 -11.05
C SER A 395 -2.08 -24.12 -11.68
N VAL A 396 -0.90 -24.18 -11.08
CA VAL A 396 0.32 -23.60 -11.64
C VAL A 396 0.76 -24.36 -12.90
N THR A 397 0.51 -25.66 -12.96
CA THR A 397 0.82 -26.51 -14.12
C THR A 397 -0.47 -27.10 -14.69
N GLU A 398 -0.47 -27.49 -15.96
CA GLU A 398 -1.66 -28.04 -16.61
C GLU A 398 -2.28 -29.23 -15.85
N LYS A 399 -1.43 -30.05 -15.23
CA LYS A 399 -1.81 -31.30 -14.54
C LYS A 399 -1.62 -31.27 -13.02
N GLY A 400 -1.20 -30.16 -12.44
CA GLY A 400 -0.92 -30.05 -11.01
C GLY A 400 -2.17 -29.98 -10.13
N PRO A 401 -1.96 -29.93 -8.80
CA PRO A 401 -3.02 -29.69 -7.83
C PRO A 401 -3.69 -28.33 -8.08
N VAL A 402 -4.95 -28.22 -7.66
CA VAL A 402 -5.73 -26.99 -7.81
C VAL A 402 -5.85 -26.26 -6.48
N SER A 403 -5.66 -24.94 -6.51
CA SER A 403 -5.87 -24.04 -5.37
C SER A 403 -6.87 -22.94 -5.71
N LEU A 404 -7.38 -22.27 -4.69
CA LEU A 404 -8.35 -21.19 -4.86
C LEU A 404 -7.80 -20.06 -5.72
N ARG A 405 -8.67 -19.48 -6.54
CA ARG A 405 -8.45 -18.21 -7.21
C ARG A 405 -9.66 -17.32 -6.93
N PHE A 406 -9.44 -16.02 -7.00
CA PHE A 406 -10.45 -15.01 -6.70
C PHE A 406 -10.62 -14.09 -7.91
N PRO A 407 -11.32 -14.56 -8.96
CA PRO A 407 -11.47 -13.79 -10.18
C PRO A 407 -12.40 -12.60 -9.94
N VAL A 408 -12.22 -11.51 -10.70
CA VAL A 408 -12.93 -10.24 -10.46
C VAL A 408 -14.46 -10.38 -10.36
N GLN A 409 -15.08 -11.23 -11.19
CA GLN A 409 -16.54 -11.46 -11.15
C GLN A 409 -17.05 -12.04 -9.81
N ALA A 410 -16.16 -12.67 -9.03
CA ALA A 410 -16.51 -13.22 -7.72
C ALA A 410 -16.24 -12.25 -6.56
N LEU A 411 -15.49 -11.17 -6.78
CA LEU A 411 -14.97 -10.34 -5.70
C LEU A 411 -16.08 -9.65 -4.88
N ASP A 412 -17.17 -9.18 -5.48
CA ASP A 412 -18.23 -8.51 -4.72
C ASP A 412 -18.96 -9.45 -3.76
N THR A 413 -19.13 -10.71 -4.16
CA THR A 413 -19.77 -11.73 -3.32
C THR A 413 -18.79 -12.27 -2.28
N LEU A 414 -17.53 -12.51 -2.67
CA LEU A 414 -16.52 -13.11 -1.80
C LEU A 414 -15.86 -12.11 -0.86
N PHE A 415 -15.81 -10.84 -1.24
CA PHE A 415 -15.12 -9.76 -0.53
C PHE A 415 -15.95 -8.46 -0.55
N PRO A 416 -17.14 -8.45 0.07
CA PRO A 416 -18.04 -7.31 0.00
C PRO A 416 -17.41 -6.04 0.58
N ARG A 417 -17.57 -4.92 -0.14
CA ARG A 417 -17.01 -3.58 0.18
C ARG A 417 -15.48 -3.49 0.11
N LEU A 418 -14.82 -4.49 -0.47
CA LEU A 418 -13.37 -4.41 -0.72
C LEU A 418 -13.10 -3.30 -1.75
N TYR A 419 -13.96 -3.22 -2.76
CA TYR A 419 -14.03 -2.15 -3.76
C TYR A 419 -15.30 -1.30 -3.57
N PRO A 420 -15.34 -0.07 -4.12
CA PRO A 420 -16.57 0.74 -4.16
C PRO A 420 -17.68 0.06 -4.98
N GLU A 421 -18.95 0.34 -4.67
CA GLU A 421 -20.13 -0.35 -5.26
C GLU A 421 -20.30 -0.13 -6.78
N ASP A 422 -19.62 0.87 -7.37
CA ASP A 422 -19.73 1.25 -8.80
C ASP A 422 -18.56 0.74 -9.67
N VAL A 423 -17.67 -0.10 -9.12
CA VAL A 423 -16.34 -0.40 -9.68
C VAL A 423 -16.25 -1.74 -10.40
#